data_AF-A0A355RF02-F1
#
_entry.id   AF-A0A355RF02-F1
#
_cell.length_a   1.000
_cell.length_b   1.000
_cell.length_c   1.000
_cell.angle_alpha   90.00
_cell.angle_beta   90.00
_cell.angle_gamma   90.00
#
_symmetry.space_group_name_H-M   'P 1'
#
loop_
_entity.id
_entity.type
_entity.pdbx_description
1 polymer ?
#
loop_
_entity_poly.entity_id
_entity_poly.type
_entity_poly.pdbx_seq_one_letter_code
_entity_poly.pdbx_strand_id
1 'polypeptide(L)'
;MHARLVEKLKRIRSGTYVPGDFIIADAKDAEMGGGIGALGTKRLTGGTERPATSTDYRQAMIDMMDSGLIDIMLTSMSSAAALAGSGAFNASEVTQAIRLNDATDIWGFRGAAYRKHPALPFRTARLHHARRLAALGLYAVTFYNDCDLDVTTLEAYGRFRQEAEKAGIAHFLEVFNPAFPIDTGRAELG
;
A
#
# COMPACT_ATOMS: atom_id res chain seq x y z
N MET A 1 -12.95 -7.83 5.56
CA MET A 1 -13.09 -6.88 4.42
C MET A 1 -14.52 -6.37 4.43
N HIS A 2 -14.76 -5.13 4.05
CA HIS A 2 -16.10 -4.54 4.04
C HIS A 2 -16.94 -5.09 2.86
N ALA A 3 -18.27 -5.13 3.01
CA ALA A 3 -19.19 -5.71 2.03
C ALA A 3 -19.08 -5.03 0.64
N ARG A 4 -18.95 -3.69 0.63
CA ARG A 4 -18.80 -2.89 -0.60
C ARG A 4 -17.68 -3.38 -1.51
N LEU A 5 -16.48 -3.60 -0.96
CA LEU A 5 -15.35 -4.13 -1.73
C LEU A 5 -15.60 -5.57 -2.21
N VAL A 6 -16.16 -6.42 -1.33
CA VAL A 6 -16.46 -7.82 -1.66
C VAL A 6 -17.45 -7.92 -2.83
N GLU A 7 -18.46 -7.07 -2.87
CA GLU A 7 -19.45 -7.03 -3.94
C GLU A 7 -18.87 -6.56 -5.27
N LYS A 8 -18.05 -5.49 -5.26
CA LYS A 8 -17.30 -5.05 -6.45
C LYS A 8 -16.43 -6.19 -6.99
N LEU A 9 -15.66 -6.85 -6.13
CA LEU A 9 -14.82 -8.00 -6.50
C LEU A 9 -15.64 -9.16 -7.09
N LYS A 10 -16.84 -9.43 -6.57
CA LYS A 10 -17.75 -10.44 -7.15
C LYS A 10 -18.17 -10.07 -8.57
N ARG A 11 -18.59 -8.83 -8.82
CA ARG A 11 -19.01 -8.36 -10.15
C ARG A 11 -17.86 -8.37 -11.17
N ILE A 12 -16.67 -7.97 -10.75
CA ILE A 12 -15.45 -8.06 -11.57
C ILE A 12 -15.17 -9.51 -11.96
N ARG A 13 -15.19 -10.43 -10.99
CA ARG A 13 -14.90 -11.85 -11.23
C ARG A 13 -15.96 -12.56 -12.06
N SER A 14 -17.22 -12.12 -12.02
CA SER A 14 -18.30 -12.67 -12.87
C SER A 14 -18.31 -12.10 -14.29
N GLY A 15 -17.46 -11.12 -14.61
CA GLY A 15 -17.47 -10.45 -15.91
C GLY A 15 -18.67 -9.53 -16.14
N THR A 16 -19.41 -9.19 -15.08
CA THR A 16 -20.60 -8.32 -15.14
C THR A 16 -20.32 -6.92 -14.58
N TYR A 17 -19.06 -6.51 -14.59
CA TYR A 17 -18.65 -5.23 -14.04
C TYR A 17 -19.02 -4.08 -14.98
N VAL A 18 -19.38 -2.95 -14.40
CA VAL A 18 -19.60 -1.69 -15.10
C VAL A 18 -18.48 -0.71 -14.74
N PRO A 19 -18.31 0.42 -15.45
CA PRO A 19 -17.29 1.40 -15.09
C PRO A 19 -17.31 1.75 -13.60
N GLY A 20 -18.47 1.98 -12.97
CA GLY A 20 -18.56 2.27 -11.52
C GLY A 20 -18.06 1.19 -10.55
N ASP A 21 -17.71 -0.01 -11.03
CA ASP A 21 -17.15 -1.09 -10.21
C ASP A 21 -15.63 -1.00 -10.03
N PHE A 22 -14.96 0.01 -10.60
CA PHE A 22 -13.54 0.22 -10.30
C PHE A 22 -13.31 0.37 -8.80
N ILE A 23 -12.18 -0.18 -8.35
CA ILE A 23 -11.76 -0.15 -6.95
C ILE A 23 -10.82 1.04 -6.79
N ILE A 24 -11.16 1.98 -5.91
CA ILE A 24 -10.25 3.06 -5.53
C ILE A 24 -9.57 2.69 -4.22
N ALA A 25 -8.24 2.66 -4.24
CA ALA A 25 -7.43 2.58 -3.03
C ALA A 25 -6.72 3.91 -2.82
N ASP A 26 -6.88 4.50 -1.64
CA ASP A 26 -6.02 5.60 -1.20
C ASP A 26 -4.79 5.02 -0.48
N ALA A 27 -3.62 5.22 -1.09
CA ALA A 27 -2.34 4.78 -0.56
C ALA A 27 -1.74 5.85 0.37
N LYS A 28 -1.98 5.68 1.67
CA LYS A 28 -1.54 6.59 2.74
C LYS A 28 -0.48 5.93 3.63
N ASP A 29 0.58 5.44 3.01
CA ASP A 29 1.74 4.83 3.64
C ASP A 29 3.05 5.58 3.26
N ALA A 30 2.92 6.83 2.84
CA ALA A 30 4.01 7.63 2.29
C ALA A 30 5.15 7.85 3.31
N GLU A 31 4.84 7.82 4.60
CA GLU A 31 5.83 7.91 5.68
C GLU A 31 6.81 6.73 5.69
N MET A 32 6.43 5.56 5.15
CA MET A 32 7.32 4.41 5.05
C MET A 32 8.52 4.68 4.13
N GLY A 33 8.30 5.49 3.10
CA GLY A 33 9.35 5.85 2.15
C GLY A 33 10.00 7.19 2.45
N GLY A 34 9.23 8.27 2.41
CA GLY A 34 9.76 9.64 2.52
C GLY A 34 9.73 10.23 3.93
N GLY A 35 9.39 9.43 4.94
CA GLY A 35 9.32 9.87 6.33
C GLY A 35 8.40 11.06 6.53
N ILE A 36 8.75 11.97 7.44
CA ILE A 36 7.94 13.15 7.76
C ILE A 36 7.73 14.10 6.57
N GLY A 37 8.68 14.14 5.62
CA GLY A 37 8.58 15.00 4.44
C GLY A 37 7.48 14.55 3.48
N ALA A 38 7.11 13.28 3.50
CA ALA A 38 6.08 12.72 2.63
C ALA A 38 4.65 12.97 3.12
N LEU A 39 4.48 13.50 4.33
CA LEU A 39 3.17 13.81 4.89
C LEU A 39 2.53 15.06 4.26
N GLY A 40 3.33 15.86 3.55
CA GLY A 40 2.91 17.10 2.91
C GLY A 40 2.81 18.29 3.88
N THR A 41 1.96 19.26 3.55
CA THR A 41 1.74 20.48 4.32
C THR A 41 0.29 20.56 4.82
N LYS A 42 0.07 21.27 5.93
CA LYS A 42 -1.25 21.65 6.42
C LYS A 42 -1.44 23.15 6.23
N ARG A 43 -2.46 23.52 5.48
CA ARG A 43 -2.93 24.91 5.35
C ARG A 43 -3.71 25.30 6.61
N LEU A 44 -3.34 26.42 7.21
CA LEU A 44 -3.98 26.99 8.40
C LEU A 44 -5.01 28.06 8.02
N THR A 45 -5.90 28.39 8.96
CA THR A 45 -6.78 29.55 8.85
C THR A 45 -5.94 30.81 8.65
N GLY A 46 -6.19 31.55 7.56
CA GLY A 46 -5.38 32.70 7.15
C GLY A 46 -4.36 32.41 6.03
N GLY A 47 -4.28 31.17 5.53
CA GLY A 47 -3.56 30.84 4.30
C GLY A 47 -2.10 30.43 4.47
N THR A 48 -1.55 30.52 5.69
CA THR A 48 -0.19 30.04 6.00
C THR A 48 -0.10 28.52 5.95
N GLU A 49 1.06 27.97 5.58
CA GLU A 49 1.34 26.54 5.61
C GLU A 49 2.40 26.17 6.64
N ARG A 50 2.26 24.96 7.18
CA ARG A 50 3.30 24.28 7.96
C ARG A 50 3.45 22.83 7.50
N PRO A 51 4.57 22.15 7.78
CA PRO A 51 4.67 20.71 7.61
C PRO A 51 3.52 19.97 8.33
N ALA A 52 2.96 18.95 7.67
CA ALA A 52 1.95 18.10 8.26
C ALA A 52 2.56 17.23 9.37
N THR A 53 1.84 17.10 10.48
CA THR A 53 2.18 16.17 11.55
C THR A 53 1.59 14.80 11.26
N SER A 54 2.02 13.77 11.99
CA SER A 54 1.40 12.44 11.89
C SER A 54 -0.09 12.45 12.25
N THR A 55 -0.52 13.37 13.13
CA THR A 55 -1.93 13.57 13.47
C THR A 55 -2.69 14.20 12.30
N ASP A 56 -2.14 15.23 11.65
CA ASP A 56 -2.77 15.82 10.46
C ASP A 56 -2.92 14.78 9.34
N TYR A 57 -1.91 13.92 9.16
CA TYR A 57 -1.92 12.89 8.14
C TYR A 57 -3.00 11.83 8.40
N ARG A 58 -3.15 11.37 9.65
CA ARG A 58 -4.23 10.46 10.03
C ARG A 58 -5.61 11.11 9.96
N GLN A 59 -5.71 12.40 10.28
CA GLN A 59 -6.97 13.12 10.09
C GLN A 59 -7.34 13.17 8.60
N ALA A 60 -6.38 13.42 7.71
CA ALA A 60 -6.64 13.39 6.26
C ALA A 60 -7.06 11.99 5.76
N MET A 61 -6.59 10.90 6.40
CA MET A 61 -7.10 9.55 6.11
C MET A 61 -8.57 9.42 6.52
N ILE A 62 -8.94 9.90 7.71
CA ILE A 62 -10.34 9.90 8.19
C ILE A 62 -11.22 10.72 7.26
N ASP A 63 -10.82 11.95 6.93
CA ASP A 63 -11.55 12.83 6.02
C ASP A 63 -11.75 12.17 4.65
N MET A 64 -10.75 11.43 4.14
CA MET A 64 -10.88 10.69 2.88
C MET A 64 -11.84 9.49 3.01
N MET A 65 -11.82 8.77 4.12
CA MET A 65 -12.78 7.69 4.35
C MET A 65 -14.22 8.22 4.42
N ASP A 66 -14.42 9.35 5.09
CA ASP A 66 -15.72 10.00 5.26
C ASP A 66 -16.27 10.57 3.95
N SER A 67 -15.40 10.87 2.99
CA SER A 67 -15.82 11.31 1.64
C SER A 67 -16.63 10.26 0.89
N GLY A 68 -16.53 8.98 1.26
CA GLY A 68 -17.16 7.85 0.59
C GLY A 68 -16.56 7.51 -0.79
N LEU A 69 -15.53 8.23 -1.23
CA LEU A 69 -14.96 8.10 -2.59
C LEU A 69 -14.10 6.84 -2.76
N ILE A 70 -13.49 6.35 -1.68
CA ILE A 70 -12.50 5.26 -1.74
C ILE A 70 -13.09 3.94 -1.27
N ASP A 71 -12.63 2.82 -1.79
CA ASP A 71 -13.00 1.47 -1.33
C ASP A 71 -12.00 0.90 -0.32
N ILE A 72 -10.73 1.31 -0.44
CA ILE A 72 -9.62 0.82 0.36
C ILE A 72 -8.83 2.00 0.91
N MET A 73 -8.55 1.98 2.22
CA MET A 73 -7.56 2.85 2.85
C MET A 73 -6.34 2.01 3.17
N LEU A 74 -5.28 2.16 2.38
CA LEU A 74 -4.00 1.47 2.56
C LEU A 74 -3.10 2.33 3.43
N THR A 75 -2.52 1.71 4.46
CA THR A 75 -1.71 2.42 5.47
C THR A 75 -0.44 1.66 5.81
N SER A 76 0.52 2.34 6.43
CA SER A 76 1.59 1.67 7.17
C SER A 76 1.01 0.93 8.39
N MET A 77 1.77 -0.02 8.94
CA MET A 77 1.37 -0.69 10.18
C MET A 77 1.14 0.33 11.32
N SER A 78 2.02 1.34 11.43
CA SER A 78 1.93 2.36 12.49
C SER A 78 0.63 3.16 12.41
N SER A 79 0.29 3.63 11.21
CA SER A 79 -0.96 4.37 10.97
C SER A 79 -2.19 3.47 11.15
N ALA A 80 -2.13 2.21 10.72
CA ALA A 80 -3.19 1.23 10.96
C ALA A 80 -3.48 1.00 12.45
N ALA A 81 -2.44 0.86 13.28
CA ALA A 81 -2.60 0.68 14.72
C ALA A 81 -3.20 1.91 15.39
N ALA A 82 -2.77 3.11 15.00
CA ALA A 82 -3.32 4.36 15.54
C ALA A 82 -4.80 4.57 15.17
N LEU A 83 -5.16 4.32 13.91
CA LEU A 83 -6.55 4.41 13.43
C LEU A 83 -7.46 3.37 14.08
N ALA A 84 -6.95 2.16 14.32
CA ALA A 84 -7.68 1.12 15.05
C ALA A 84 -7.91 1.55 16.51
N GLY A 85 -6.89 2.12 17.16
CA GLY A 85 -6.99 2.64 18.54
C GLY A 85 -8.02 3.76 18.70
N SER A 86 -8.27 4.56 17.67
CA SER A 86 -9.31 5.59 17.67
C SER A 86 -10.68 5.10 17.18
N GLY A 87 -10.80 3.83 16.76
CA GLY A 87 -12.03 3.27 16.19
C GLY A 87 -12.44 3.86 14.84
N ALA A 88 -11.49 4.41 14.07
CA ALA A 88 -11.79 5.15 12.83
C ALA A 88 -12.55 4.34 11.76
N PHE A 89 -12.38 3.01 11.76
CA PHE A 89 -13.03 2.12 10.81
C PHE A 89 -14.40 1.59 11.29
N ASN A 90 -14.81 1.84 12.54
CA ASN A 90 -16.00 1.19 13.12
C ASN A 90 -17.30 1.54 12.39
N ALA A 91 -17.41 2.76 11.86
CA ALA A 91 -18.57 3.23 11.10
C ALA A 91 -18.27 3.42 9.60
N SER A 92 -17.08 2.99 9.13
CA SER A 92 -16.64 3.23 7.76
C SER A 92 -16.96 2.05 6.85
N GLU A 93 -17.45 2.35 5.64
CA GLU A 93 -17.60 1.35 4.57
C GLU A 93 -16.30 1.09 3.79
N VAL A 94 -15.20 1.72 4.20
CA VAL A 94 -13.88 1.57 3.60
C VAL A 94 -13.19 0.34 4.18
N THR A 95 -12.61 -0.48 3.31
CA THR A 95 -11.81 -1.62 3.74
C THR A 95 -10.43 -1.15 4.18
N GLN A 96 -10.08 -1.37 5.44
CA GLN A 96 -8.70 -1.17 5.92
C GLN A 96 -7.74 -2.15 5.22
N ALA A 97 -6.63 -1.62 4.72
CA ALA A 97 -5.50 -2.39 4.22
C ALA A 97 -4.17 -1.89 4.82
N ILE A 98 -3.19 -2.79 4.88
CA ILE A 98 -1.85 -2.51 5.40
C ILE A 98 -0.81 -2.87 4.34
N ARG A 99 0.20 -2.01 4.13
CA ARG A 99 1.37 -2.38 3.33
C ARG A 99 2.18 -3.45 4.07
N LEU A 100 2.27 -4.64 3.49
CA LEU A 100 2.82 -5.84 4.09
C LEU A 100 4.28 -6.11 3.69
N ASN A 101 4.90 -5.27 2.87
CA ASN A 101 6.33 -5.31 2.60
C ASN A 101 6.86 -3.92 2.23
N ASP A 102 8.17 -3.77 2.31
CA ASP A 102 8.88 -2.51 2.14
C ASP A 102 10.25 -2.79 1.54
N ALA A 103 10.24 -3.22 0.28
CA ALA A 103 11.45 -3.40 -0.50
C ALA A 103 12.27 -2.09 -0.58
N THR A 104 13.57 -2.21 -0.85
CA THR A 104 14.50 -1.09 -0.70
C THR A 104 14.25 0.09 -1.65
N ASP A 105 13.46 -0.11 -2.70
CA ASP A 105 13.07 0.91 -3.67
C ASP A 105 12.10 1.95 -3.12
N ILE A 106 11.38 1.67 -2.04
CA ILE A 106 10.58 2.69 -1.36
C ILE A 106 11.37 3.49 -0.32
N TRP A 107 12.58 3.06 0.09
CA TRP A 107 13.33 3.69 1.17
C TRP A 107 13.95 5.03 0.76
N GLY A 108 13.33 6.13 1.19
CA GLY A 108 13.74 7.51 0.90
C GLY A 108 14.50 8.18 2.05
N PHE A 109 15.46 7.48 2.68
CA PHE A 109 16.22 8.05 3.81
C PHE A 109 17.18 9.16 3.36
N ARG A 110 17.50 10.07 4.30
CA ARG A 110 18.42 11.20 4.04
C ARG A 110 19.78 10.69 3.56
N GLY A 111 20.18 11.11 2.36
CA GLY A 111 21.46 10.74 1.75
C GLY A 111 21.49 9.33 1.14
N ALA A 112 20.40 8.58 1.20
CA ALA A 112 20.34 7.24 0.62
C ALA A 112 20.28 7.28 -0.91
N ALA A 113 20.88 6.26 -1.53
CA ALA A 113 20.87 6.04 -2.97
C ALA A 113 20.13 4.76 -3.38
N TYR A 114 19.33 4.16 -2.49
CA TYR A 114 18.68 2.85 -2.74
C TYR A 114 17.85 2.82 -4.02
N ARG A 115 17.19 3.93 -4.37
CA ARG A 115 16.40 4.08 -5.61
C ARG A 115 17.21 4.07 -6.91
N LYS A 116 18.55 4.06 -6.83
CA LYS A 116 19.46 3.91 -7.97
C LYS A 116 19.89 2.46 -8.19
N HIS A 117 19.43 1.54 -7.35
CA HIS A 117 19.76 0.12 -7.40
C HIS A 117 18.48 -0.72 -7.45
N PRO A 118 18.55 -1.94 -7.99
CA PRO A 118 17.42 -2.86 -7.94
C PRO A 118 16.90 -3.06 -6.50
N ALA A 119 15.59 -3.18 -6.37
CA ALA A 119 14.92 -3.41 -5.10
C ALA A 119 15.36 -4.76 -4.52
N LEU A 120 15.80 -4.75 -3.26
CA LEU A 120 15.98 -5.98 -2.49
C LEU A 120 14.69 -6.29 -1.74
N PRO A 121 14.18 -7.53 -1.81
CA PRO A 121 12.97 -7.92 -1.08
C PRO A 121 13.17 -7.78 0.43
N PHE A 122 12.31 -6.99 1.06
CA PHE A 122 12.33 -6.78 2.50
C PHE A 122 10.91 -6.58 3.04
N ARG A 123 10.74 -6.89 4.34
CA ARG A 123 9.47 -6.77 5.04
C ARG A 123 9.67 -6.50 6.53
N THR A 124 9.23 -5.34 6.98
CA THR A 124 9.04 -5.02 8.41
C THR A 124 7.75 -5.59 8.99
N ALA A 125 6.70 -5.71 8.18
CA ALA A 125 5.38 -6.11 8.65
C ALA A 125 5.34 -7.56 9.17
N ARG A 126 4.86 -7.74 10.40
CA ARG A 126 4.59 -9.05 10.99
C ARG A 126 3.13 -9.43 10.75
N LEU A 127 2.88 -10.46 9.95
CA LEU A 127 1.53 -10.79 9.46
C LEU A 127 0.51 -11.09 10.57
N HIS A 128 0.92 -11.81 11.62
CA HIS A 128 0.05 -12.08 12.77
C HIS A 128 -0.36 -10.79 13.52
N HIS A 129 0.44 -9.72 13.46
CA HIS A 129 0.09 -8.42 14.03
C HIS A 129 -0.81 -7.65 13.08
N ALA A 130 -0.44 -7.58 11.81
CA ALA A 130 -1.26 -6.95 10.77
C ALA A 130 -2.67 -7.54 10.73
N ARG A 131 -2.82 -8.87 10.86
CA ARG A 131 -4.13 -9.55 10.84
C ARG A 131 -5.08 -9.11 11.95
N ARG A 132 -4.56 -8.66 13.10
CA ARG A 132 -5.40 -8.14 14.20
C ARG A 132 -6.02 -6.79 13.88
N LEU A 133 -5.44 -6.07 12.92
CA LEU A 133 -5.87 -4.74 12.51
C LEU A 133 -6.68 -4.81 11.21
N ALA A 134 -6.18 -5.53 10.21
CA ALA A 134 -6.80 -5.61 8.89
C ALA A 134 -6.87 -7.04 8.37
N ALA A 135 -7.91 -7.32 7.57
CA ALA A 135 -8.07 -8.59 6.85
C ALA A 135 -7.45 -8.56 5.44
N LEU A 136 -7.03 -7.38 4.97
CA LEU A 136 -6.46 -7.14 3.66
C LEU A 136 -5.09 -6.46 3.81
N GLY A 137 -4.16 -6.75 2.92
CA GLY A 137 -2.94 -5.99 2.78
C GLY A 137 -2.47 -5.88 1.34
N LEU A 138 -1.36 -5.17 1.17
CA LEU A 138 -0.68 -5.01 -0.10
C LEU A 138 0.70 -5.65 0.00
N TYR A 139 1.09 -6.42 -1.02
CA TYR A 139 2.48 -6.81 -1.24
C TYR A 139 2.94 -6.23 -2.56
N ALA A 140 4.12 -5.63 -2.62
CA ALA A 140 4.68 -5.01 -3.82
C ALA A 140 5.90 -5.78 -4.34
N VAL A 141 6.06 -5.83 -5.66
CA VAL A 141 7.24 -6.34 -6.36
C VAL A 141 7.66 -5.38 -7.46
N THR A 142 8.94 -5.38 -7.80
CA THR A 142 9.51 -4.60 -8.89
C THR A 142 10.40 -5.54 -9.70
N PHE A 143 10.17 -5.63 -11.01
CA PHE A 143 10.95 -6.49 -11.91
C PHE A 143 11.96 -5.68 -12.69
N TYR A 144 13.18 -6.17 -12.79
CA TYR A 144 14.30 -5.44 -13.40
C TYR A 144 14.76 -6.00 -14.75
N ASN A 145 14.05 -7.02 -15.27
CA ASN A 145 14.47 -7.80 -16.43
C ASN A 145 15.86 -8.43 -16.21
N ASP A 146 16.06 -8.92 -14.99
CA ASP A 146 17.27 -9.60 -14.55
C ASP A 146 16.82 -10.88 -13.85
N CYS A 147 17.19 -12.03 -14.41
CA CYS A 147 16.68 -13.33 -13.97
C CYS A 147 16.98 -13.59 -12.49
N ASP A 148 18.17 -13.24 -12.00
CA ASP A 148 18.56 -13.57 -10.62
C ASP A 148 17.82 -12.67 -9.62
N LEU A 149 17.69 -11.37 -9.95
CA LEU A 149 16.93 -10.42 -9.13
C LEU A 149 15.44 -10.73 -9.11
N ASP A 150 14.88 -11.06 -10.27
CA ASP A 150 13.46 -11.33 -10.43
C ASP A 150 13.09 -12.67 -9.77
N VAL A 151 13.93 -13.70 -9.87
CA VAL A 151 13.78 -14.96 -9.12
C VAL A 151 13.84 -14.70 -7.61
N THR A 152 14.81 -13.93 -7.14
CA THR A 152 14.93 -13.59 -5.71
C THR A 152 13.66 -12.90 -5.18
N THR A 153 13.09 -11.99 -5.97
CA THR A 153 11.84 -11.30 -5.67
C THR A 153 10.64 -12.26 -5.63
N LEU A 154 10.53 -13.15 -6.63
CA LEU A 154 9.46 -14.14 -6.71
C LEU A 154 9.52 -15.16 -5.58
N GLU A 155 10.72 -15.61 -5.17
CA GLU A 155 10.88 -16.50 -4.03
C GLU A 155 10.45 -15.83 -2.72
N ALA A 156 10.81 -14.55 -2.52
CA ALA A 156 10.39 -13.79 -1.35
C ALA A 156 8.86 -13.64 -1.32
N TYR A 157 8.24 -13.34 -2.47
CA TYR A 157 6.79 -13.28 -2.60
C TYR A 157 6.13 -14.66 -2.35
N GLY A 158 6.73 -15.74 -2.85
CA GLY A 158 6.26 -17.11 -2.63
C GLY A 158 6.24 -17.49 -1.15
N ARG A 159 7.31 -17.17 -0.41
CA ARG A 159 7.36 -17.33 1.06
C ARG A 159 6.31 -16.50 1.75
N PHE A 160 6.17 -15.23 1.37
CA PHE A 160 5.14 -14.33 1.91
C PHE A 160 3.73 -14.92 1.74
N ARG A 161 3.39 -15.44 0.55
CA ARG A 161 2.06 -16.00 0.27
C ARG A 161 1.70 -17.15 1.20
N GLN A 162 2.65 -18.07 1.45
CA GLN A 162 2.45 -19.19 2.37
C GLN A 162 2.22 -18.70 3.81
N GLU A 163 2.93 -17.67 4.24
CA GLU A 163 2.74 -17.11 5.57
C GLU A 163 1.43 -16.31 5.68
N ALA A 164 1.04 -15.59 4.63
CA ALA A 164 -0.22 -14.83 4.56
C ALA A 164 -1.43 -15.75 4.63
N GLU A 165 -1.38 -16.89 3.91
CA GLU A 165 -2.39 -17.94 3.99
C GLU A 165 -2.51 -18.50 5.42
N LYS A 166 -1.39 -18.86 6.06
CA LYS A 166 -1.37 -19.32 7.46
C LYS A 166 -1.91 -18.29 8.44
N ALA A 167 -1.64 -17.01 8.19
CA ALA A 167 -2.14 -15.90 9.01
C ALA A 167 -3.60 -15.53 8.69
N GLY A 168 -4.21 -16.09 7.64
CA GLY A 168 -5.56 -15.76 7.22
C GLY A 168 -5.72 -14.29 6.79
N ILE A 169 -4.70 -13.70 6.18
CA ILE A 169 -4.73 -12.34 5.62
C ILE A 169 -4.79 -12.42 4.09
N ALA A 170 -5.77 -11.75 3.50
CA ALA A 170 -5.83 -11.58 2.04
C ALA A 170 -4.87 -10.47 1.61
N HIS A 171 -4.41 -10.51 0.37
CA HIS A 171 -3.61 -9.43 -0.19
C HIS A 171 -3.89 -9.19 -1.67
N PHE A 172 -3.57 -7.99 -2.12
CA PHE A 172 -3.39 -7.67 -3.54
C PHE A 172 -1.91 -7.42 -3.83
N LEU A 173 -1.49 -7.76 -5.05
CA LEU A 173 -0.12 -7.60 -5.51
C LEU A 173 -0.01 -6.28 -6.29
N GLU A 174 0.89 -5.42 -5.87
CA GLU A 174 1.32 -4.22 -6.60
C GLU A 174 2.58 -4.57 -7.39
N VAL A 175 2.59 -4.25 -8.69
CA VAL A 175 3.76 -4.44 -9.55
C VAL A 175 4.25 -3.07 -9.97
N PHE A 176 5.43 -2.68 -9.50
CA PHE A 176 6.04 -1.40 -9.82
C PHE A 176 6.87 -1.49 -11.11
N ASN A 177 6.96 -0.34 -11.78
CA ASN A 177 8.01 -0.11 -12.76
C ASN A 177 9.32 0.22 -12.04
N PRO A 178 10.48 -0.20 -12.59
CA PRO A 178 11.79 0.23 -12.11
C PRO A 178 11.92 1.74 -11.96
N ALA A 179 12.61 2.18 -10.91
CA ALA A 179 12.86 3.60 -10.64
C ALA A 179 13.89 4.25 -11.58
N PHE A 180 14.53 3.45 -12.43
CA PHE A 180 15.54 3.86 -13.41
C PHE A 180 15.38 3.03 -14.68
N PRO A 181 15.88 3.52 -15.84
CA PRO A 181 15.82 2.76 -17.08
C PRO A 181 16.49 1.39 -16.95
N ILE A 182 15.80 0.36 -17.41
CA ILE A 182 16.32 -1.00 -17.58
C ILE A 182 16.25 -1.37 -19.06
N ASP A 183 16.99 -2.39 -19.48
CA ASP A 183 16.77 -2.98 -20.79
C ASP A 183 15.42 -3.69 -20.78
N THR A 184 14.46 -3.24 -21.59
CA THR A 184 13.15 -3.88 -21.75
C THR A 184 13.06 -4.68 -23.05
N GLY A 185 14.18 -4.89 -23.74
CA GLY A 185 14.22 -5.53 -25.06
C GLY A 185 13.66 -4.65 -26.19
N ARG A 186 13.50 -5.26 -27.37
CA ARG A 186 12.97 -4.63 -28.60
C ARG A 186 11.69 -5.31 -29.07
N ALA A 187 10.58 -5.21 -28.35
CA ALA A 187 9.21 -5.34 -28.87
C ALA A 187 8.21 -5.34 -27.70
N GLU A 188 7.02 -4.80 -27.95
CA GLU A 188 5.84 -5.08 -27.14
C GLU A 188 5.62 -6.59 -27.09
N LEU A 189 5.77 -7.17 -25.90
CA LEU A 189 5.40 -8.54 -25.65
C LEU A 189 3.86 -8.62 -25.56
N GLY A 190 3.21 -8.76 -26.72
CA GLY A 190 1.80 -9.21 -26.85
C GLY A 190 0.73 -8.15 -26.61
#